data_AF-A0A8T4Z8N6-F1
#
_entry.id   AF-A0A8T4Z8N6-F1
#
_cell.length_a   1.000
_cell.length_b   1.000
_cell.length_c   1.000
_cell.angle_alpha   90.00
_cell.angle_beta   90.00
_cell.angle_gamma   90.00
#
_symmetry.space_group_name_H-M   'P 1'
#
loop_
_entity.id
_entity.type
_entity.pdbx_description
1 polymer ?
#
loop_
_entity_poly.entity_id
_entity_poly.type
_entity_poly.pdbx_seq_one_letter_code
_entity_poly.pdbx_strand_id
1 'polypeptide(L)'
;MGLVDRWWNTLGSEDDVKMELIAKYADLEVRFTGSPSEVVRGLLAFLSRIIPTFELVSDLTISTDLEELLKRLKGIIAFAEEGPVILIPRDRLSERDALILHLVKAYVS
;
A
#
# COMPACT_ATOMS: atom_id res chain seq x y z
N MET A 1 44.72 8.93 -20.64
CA MET A 1 44.55 8.71 -19.18
C MET A 1 44.31 10.06 -18.54
N GLY A 2 43.13 10.53 -18.15
CA GLY A 2 41.78 9.99 -18.14
C GLY A 2 40.81 11.18 -18.04
N LEU A 3 40.55 11.86 -19.17
CA LEU A 3 39.57 12.95 -19.24
C LEU A 3 38.12 12.41 -19.27
N VAL A 4 37.95 11.11 -19.50
CA VAL A 4 36.68 10.39 -19.42
C VAL A 4 36.32 10.06 -17.96
N ASP A 5 37.31 9.91 -17.07
CA ASP A 5 37.10 9.61 -15.64
C ASP A 5 36.49 10.78 -14.86
N ARG A 6 36.60 12.01 -15.37
CA ARG A 6 36.04 13.21 -14.73
C ARG A 6 34.52 13.34 -14.91
N TRP A 7 33.92 12.63 -15.87
CA TRP A 7 32.50 12.75 -16.21
C TRP A 7 31.61 11.67 -15.56
N TRP A 8 32.18 10.66 -14.89
CA TRP A 8 31.40 9.69 -14.11
C TRP A 8 31.09 10.14 -12.68
N ASN A 9 31.82 11.15 -12.16
CA ASN A 9 31.66 11.63 -10.77
C ASN A 9 30.53 12.66 -10.55
N THR A 10 29.73 12.96 -11.59
CA THR A 10 28.58 13.88 -11.51
C THR A 10 27.24 13.22 -11.83
N LEU A 11 27.22 11.91 -12.08
CA LEU A 11 25.98 11.15 -11.98
C LEU A 11 25.76 10.87 -10.49
N GLY A 12 25.14 11.84 -9.80
CA GLY A 12 24.53 11.57 -8.50
C GLY A 12 23.62 10.37 -8.66
N SER A 13 24.02 9.25 -8.07
CA SER A 13 23.21 8.04 -8.03
C SER A 13 21.86 8.41 -7.46
N GLU A 14 20.79 7.96 -8.11
CA GLU A 14 19.41 8.05 -7.60
C GLU A 14 19.26 7.42 -6.20
N ASP A 15 20.29 6.70 -5.73
CA ASP A 15 20.44 6.10 -4.39
C ASP A 15 20.81 7.07 -3.25
N ASP A 16 21.11 8.35 -3.51
CA ASP A 16 21.58 9.27 -2.44
C ASP A 16 20.50 10.18 -1.85
N VAL A 17 19.26 10.08 -2.36
CA VAL A 17 18.11 10.83 -1.79
C VAL A 17 17.57 10.08 -0.59
N LYS A 18 18.11 10.41 0.59
CA LYS A 18 17.60 9.91 1.87
C LYS A 18 16.32 10.66 2.22
N MET A 19 15.26 9.89 2.47
CA MET A 19 14.01 10.38 3.02
C MET A 19 14.06 10.27 4.55
N GLU A 20 13.56 11.30 5.25
CA GLU A 20 13.34 11.27 6.69
C GLU A 20 11.83 11.40 6.96
N LEU A 21 11.33 10.56 7.86
CA LEU A 21 9.94 10.62 8.32
C LEU A 21 9.91 10.56 9.85
N ILE A 22 9.11 11.45 10.44
CA ILE A 22 8.81 11.46 11.88
C ILE A 22 7.31 11.22 12.03
N ALA A 23 6.95 10.15 12.74
CA ALA A 23 5.56 9.83 13.06
C ALA A 23 5.34 9.93 14.57
N LYS A 24 4.25 10.57 14.97
CA LYS A 24 3.85 10.75 16.37
C LYS A 24 2.41 10.28 16.56
N TYR A 25 2.18 9.46 17.58
CA TYR A 25 0.84 9.01 17.98
C TYR A 25 0.79 8.82 19.50
N ALA A 26 -0.08 9.58 20.17
CA ALA A 26 -0.11 9.66 21.64
C ALA A 26 1.31 9.92 22.20
N ASP A 27 1.82 9.01 23.04
CA ASP A 27 3.16 9.10 23.65
C ASP A 27 4.26 8.40 22.83
N LEU A 28 3.93 7.87 21.64
CA LEU A 28 4.87 7.19 20.76
C LEU A 28 5.41 8.14 19.69
N GLU A 29 6.72 8.25 19.59
CA GLU A 29 7.43 8.97 18.53
C GLU A 29 8.46 8.05 17.89
N VAL A 30 8.42 7.94 16.56
CA VAL A 30 9.39 7.18 15.79
C VAL A 30 9.95 8.04 14.65
N ARG A 31 11.23 7.82 14.35
CA ARG A 31 11.96 8.47 13.28
C ARG A 31 12.55 7.41 12.36
N PHE A 32 12.28 7.53 11.07
CA PHE A 32 12.84 6.68 10.01
C PHE A 32 13.70 7.53 9.09
N THR A 33 14.88 7.03 8.72
CA THR A 33 15.76 7.68 7.75
C THR A 33 16.38 6.61 6.87
N GLY A 34 16.28 6.77 5.56
CA GLY A 34 16.79 5.79 4.60
C GLY A 34 16.29 6.06 3.20
N SER A 35 16.36 5.05 2.33
CA SER A 35 15.71 5.12 1.03
C SER A 35 14.19 5.28 1.16
N PRO A 36 13.50 5.83 0.16
CA PRO A 36 12.04 5.93 0.16
C PRO A 36 11.34 4.60 0.51
N SER A 37 11.82 3.50 -0.07
CA SER A 37 11.31 2.14 0.14
C SER A 37 11.49 1.62 1.57
N GLU A 38 12.58 1.98 2.24
CA GLU A 38 12.83 1.58 3.64
C GLU A 38 11.97 2.38 4.61
N VAL A 39 11.84 3.68 4.39
CA VAL A 39 11.04 4.56 5.23
C VAL A 39 9.54 4.23 5.13
N VAL A 40 9.03 3.94 3.93
CA VAL A 40 7.63 3.50 3.75
C VAL A 40 7.39 2.18 4.48
N ARG A 41 8.32 1.21 4.40
CA ARG A 41 8.22 -0.04 5.16
C ARG A 41 8.19 0.21 6.67
N GLY A 42 9.04 1.10 7.18
CA GLY A 42 9.05 1.50 8.58
C GLY A 42 7.73 2.14 9.03
N LEU A 43 7.18 3.04 8.22
CA LEU A 43 5.87 3.66 8.45
C LEU A 43 4.76 2.61 8.52
N LEU A 44 4.67 1.69 7.56
CA LEU A 44 3.63 0.66 7.54
C LEU A 44 3.70 -0.25 8.77
N ALA A 45 4.90 -0.65 9.19
CA ALA A 45 5.10 -1.43 10.40
C ALA A 45 4.78 -0.63 11.69
N PHE A 46 4.95 0.69 11.68
CA PHE A 46 4.53 1.54 12.78
C PHE A 46 3.00 1.65 12.85
N LEU A 47 2.34 1.83 11.71
CA LEU A 47 0.88 1.89 11.61
C LEU A 47 0.22 0.57 12.03
N SER A 48 0.78 -0.58 11.66
CA SER A 48 0.25 -1.89 12.07
C SER A 48 0.23 -2.07 13.59
N ARG A 49 1.22 -1.52 14.30
CA ARG A 49 1.30 -1.56 15.77
C ARG A 49 0.28 -0.68 16.47
N ILE A 50 -0.15 0.40 15.82
CA ILE A 50 -1.06 1.40 16.41
C ILE A 50 -2.52 1.12 16.04
N ILE A 51 -2.73 0.60 14.84
CA ILE A 51 -4.04 0.32 14.27
C ILE A 51 -4.11 -1.20 14.09
N PRO A 52 -4.69 -1.97 15.03
CA PRO A 52 -4.75 -3.43 14.95
C PRO A 52 -5.47 -3.94 13.70
N THR A 53 -6.41 -3.18 13.15
CA THR A 53 -7.06 -3.48 11.86
C THR A 53 -6.13 -3.30 10.65
N PHE A 54 -4.97 -2.66 10.81
CA PHE A 54 -3.97 -2.48 9.77
C PHE A 54 -3.03 -3.69 9.65
N GLU A 55 -2.83 -4.49 10.71
CA GLU A 55 -2.18 -5.82 10.59
C GLU A 55 -2.92 -6.72 9.59
N LEU A 56 -4.26 -6.67 9.59
CA LEU A 56 -5.08 -7.41 8.63
C LEU A 56 -4.85 -6.96 7.18
N VAL A 57 -4.53 -5.68 6.95
CA VAL A 57 -4.24 -5.12 5.62
C VAL A 57 -2.78 -5.38 5.21
N SER A 58 -1.84 -5.40 6.16
CA SER A 58 -0.43 -5.76 5.90
C SER A 58 -0.23 -7.25 5.65
N ASP A 59 -1.02 -8.11 6.29
CA ASP A 59 -1.00 -9.56 6.04
C ASP A 59 -1.66 -9.92 4.70
N LEU A 60 -2.53 -9.05 4.19
CA LEU A 60 -3.00 -9.12 2.80
C LEU A 60 -1.93 -8.62 1.80
N THR A 61 -0.87 -7.97 2.30
CA THR A 61 0.01 -7.15 1.45
C THR A 61 1.43 -6.95 1.99
N ILE A 62 2.33 -7.87 1.69
CA ILE A 62 3.67 -7.52 1.21
C ILE A 62 3.97 -8.42 0.01
N SER A 63 3.20 -8.21 -1.04
CA SER A 63 3.54 -8.60 -2.40
C SER A 63 3.27 -7.39 -3.27
N THR A 64 4.13 -7.14 -4.25
CA THR A 64 3.96 -6.15 -5.32
C THR A 64 2.57 -6.22 -6.00
N ASP A 65 1.82 -7.29 -5.75
CA ASP A 65 0.49 -7.61 -6.28
C ASP A 65 -0.70 -6.88 -5.60
N LEU A 66 -0.60 -6.32 -4.38
CA LEU A 66 -1.76 -5.56 -3.85
C LEU A 66 -2.01 -4.30 -4.67
N GLU A 67 -0.96 -3.57 -5.04
CA GLU A 67 -1.14 -2.36 -5.84
C GLU A 67 -1.85 -2.69 -7.16
N GLU A 68 -1.45 -3.80 -7.79
CA GLU A 68 -2.09 -4.32 -9.00
C GLU A 68 -3.52 -4.79 -8.74
N LEU A 69 -3.78 -5.46 -7.62
CA LEU A 69 -5.12 -5.85 -7.19
C LEU A 69 -6.01 -4.62 -6.96
N LEU A 70 -5.53 -3.60 -6.26
CA LEU A 70 -6.26 -2.35 -6.02
C LEU A 70 -6.52 -1.60 -7.33
N LYS A 71 -5.57 -1.60 -8.27
CA LYS A 71 -5.78 -1.06 -9.62
C LYS A 71 -6.87 -1.84 -10.36
N ARG A 72 -6.90 -3.16 -10.25
CA ARG A 72 -7.92 -4.02 -10.87
C ARG A 72 -9.30 -3.85 -10.24
N LEU A 73 -9.36 -3.57 -8.94
CA LEU A 73 -10.60 -3.32 -8.20
C LEU A 73 -11.15 -1.90 -8.41
N LYS A 74 -10.34 -0.98 -8.93
CA LYS A 74 -10.77 0.39 -9.23
C LYS A 74 -11.94 0.38 -10.21
N GLY A 75 -13.05 1.01 -9.81
CA GLY A 75 -14.28 1.04 -10.61
C GLY A 75 -15.19 -0.19 -10.44
N ILE A 76 -14.76 -1.19 -9.67
CA ILE A 76 -15.57 -2.34 -9.25
C ILE A 76 -16.06 -2.16 -7.82
N ILE A 77 -15.18 -1.68 -6.92
CA ILE A 77 -15.47 -1.45 -5.51
C ILE A 77 -15.13 0.02 -5.16
N ALA A 78 -15.99 0.65 -4.36
CA ALA A 78 -15.70 1.90 -3.68
C ALA A 78 -15.82 1.72 -2.16
N PHE A 79 -15.17 2.57 -1.38
CA PHE A 79 -15.32 2.61 0.07
C PHE A 79 -16.16 3.84 0.44
N ALA A 80 -17.35 3.60 1.00
CA ALA A 80 -18.23 4.63 1.56
C ALA A 80 -18.12 4.64 3.09
N GLU A 81 -18.77 5.60 3.77
CA GLU A 81 -18.75 5.70 5.24
C GLU A 81 -19.34 4.44 5.90
N GLU A 82 -20.37 3.84 5.30
CA GLU A 82 -20.94 2.56 5.71
C GLU A 82 -20.10 1.32 5.35
N GLY A 83 -19.01 1.46 4.59
CA GLY A 83 -18.11 0.37 4.19
C GLY A 83 -17.97 0.18 2.67
N PRO A 84 -17.37 -0.95 2.23
CA PRO A 84 -17.17 -1.21 0.81
C PRO A 84 -18.49 -1.46 0.07
N VAL A 85 -18.67 -0.77 -1.06
CA VAL A 85 -19.82 -0.88 -1.97
C VAL A 85 -19.39 -1.34 -3.35
N ILE A 86 -20.22 -2.15 -3.99
CA ILE A 86 -19.98 -2.65 -5.35
C ILE A 86 -20.56 -1.65 -6.35
N LEU A 87 -19.73 -1.20 -7.28
CA LEU A 87 -20.09 -0.23 -8.31
C LEU A 87 -20.68 -0.88 -9.57
N ILE A 88 -20.55 -2.20 -9.71
CA ILE A 88 -21.13 -2.94 -10.82
C ILE A 88 -22.66 -3.02 -10.62
N PRO A 89 -23.46 -2.54 -11.60
CA PRO A 89 -24.91 -2.66 -11.55
C PRO A 89 -25.36 -4.12 -11.43
N ARG A 90 -26.41 -4.38 -10.65
CA ARG A 90 -26.92 -5.73 -10.38
C ARG A 90 -27.30 -6.50 -11.64
N ASP A 91 -27.84 -5.82 -12.64
CA ASP A 91 -28.21 -6.36 -13.95
C ASP A 91 -27.01 -6.80 -14.80
N ARG A 92 -25.80 -6.36 -14.44
CA ARG A 92 -24.54 -6.77 -15.09
C ARG A 92 -23.75 -7.81 -14.31
N LEU A 93 -24.22 -8.21 -13.13
CA LEU A 93 -23.63 -9.30 -12.36
C LEU A 93 -24.30 -10.61 -12.78
N SER A 94 -23.50 -11.59 -13.20
CA SER A 94 -24.01 -12.94 -13.38
C SER A 94 -24.41 -13.54 -12.03
N GLU A 95 -25.29 -14.55 -12.03
CA GLU A 95 -25.64 -15.29 -10.82
C GLU A 95 -24.39 -15.87 -10.12
N ARG A 96 -23.41 -16.31 -10.92
CA ARG A 96 -22.11 -16.78 -10.42
C ARG A 96 -21.34 -15.68 -9.69
N ASP A 97 -21.28 -14.48 -10.25
CA ASP A 97 -20.55 -13.36 -9.65
C ASP A 97 -21.24 -12.90 -8.35
N ALA A 98 -22.57 -12.86 -8.35
CA ALA A 98 -23.36 -12.57 -7.15
C ALA A 98 -23.09 -13.60 -6.04
N LEU A 99 -22.98 -14.89 -6.40
CA LEU A 99 -22.68 -15.97 -5.45
C LEU A 99 -21.26 -15.85 -4.89
N ILE A 100 -20.26 -15.58 -5.74
CA ILE A 100 -18.88 -15.34 -5.30
C ILE A 100 -18.81 -14.13 -4.36
N LEU A 101 -19.48 -13.02 -4.69
CA LEU A 101 -19.54 -11.84 -3.82
C LEU A 101 -20.22 -12.14 -2.48
N HIS A 102 -21.24 -12.99 -2.48
CA HIS A 102 -21.89 -13.45 -1.26
C HIS A 102 -20.97 -14.30 -0.39
N LEU A 103 -20.16 -15.17 -1.00
CA LEU A 103 -19.15 -15.96 -0.31
C LEU A 103 -18.03 -15.07 0.26
N VAL A 104 -17.57 -14.09 -0.51
CA VAL A 104 -16.62 -13.08 -0.03
C VAL A 104 -17.22 -12.39 1.19
N LYS A 105 -18.44 -11.85 1.09
CA LYS A 105 -19.15 -11.26 2.23
C LYS A 105 -19.16 -12.20 3.44
N ALA A 106 -19.61 -13.44 3.28
CA ALA A 106 -19.70 -14.40 4.37
C ALA A 106 -18.35 -14.77 4.99
N TYR A 107 -17.25 -14.64 4.25
CA TYR A 107 -15.90 -14.85 4.75
C TYR A 107 -15.37 -13.66 5.57
N VAL A 108 -15.77 -12.43 5.21
CA VAL A 108 -15.39 -11.20 5.93
C VAL A 108 -16.38 -10.75 7.03
N SER A 109 -17.58 -11.38 7.12
CA SER A 109 -18.66 -11.00 8.07
C SER A 109 -18.71 -11.90 9.30
#